data_AF-A0A7V6DCT2-F1
#
_entry.id   AF-A0A7V6DCT2-F1
#
_cell.length_a   1.000
_cell.length_b   1.000
_cell.length_c   1.000
_cell.angle_alpha   90.00
_cell.angle_beta   90.00
_cell.angle_gamma   90.00
#
_symmetry.space_group_name_H-M   'P 1'
#
loop_
_entity.id
_entity.type
_entity.pdbx_description
1 polymer ?
#
loop_
_entity_poly.entity_id
_entity_poly.type
_entity_poly.pdbx_seq_one_letter_code
_entity_poly.pdbx_strand_id
1 'polypeptide(L)'
;MWRYSPEQLLQAAERWWGWTPHPAQREWMLDTHPVKVAACGRRWGKTESLAVETAALAILYPGVRQVIVAPTLDQARILFERTHELLLAWAGATGGQVQYRATPYPRLRVYDSEITARSAYR
;
A
#
# COMPACT_ATOMS: atom_id res chain seq x y z
N MET A 1 11.51 -0.68 -16.91
CA MET A 1 12.05 -0.99 -15.57
C MET A 1 11.32 -0.10 -14.58
N TRP A 2 10.66 -0.67 -13.57
CA TRP A 2 9.99 0.10 -12.53
C TRP A 2 11.03 0.98 -11.84
N ARG A 3 10.80 2.30 -11.77
CA ARG A 3 11.72 3.26 -11.16
C ARG A 3 10.98 3.97 -10.05
N TYR A 4 11.20 3.54 -8.82
CA TYR A 4 10.86 4.29 -7.62
C TYR A 4 12.07 4.26 -6.68
N SER A 5 12.22 5.28 -5.84
CA SER A 5 13.19 5.28 -4.74
C SER A 5 12.53 4.65 -3.51
N PRO A 6 13.03 3.49 -3.02
CA PRO A 6 12.51 2.90 -1.79
C PRO A 6 12.78 3.76 -0.55
N GLU A 7 13.84 4.57 -0.56
CA GLU A 7 14.15 5.52 0.51
C GLU A 7 13.08 6.60 0.64
N GLN A 8 12.55 7.09 -0.50
CA GLN A 8 11.43 8.03 -0.48
C GLN A 8 10.16 7.40 0.10
N LEU A 9 9.93 6.10 -0.12
CA LEU A 9 8.80 5.41 0.51
C LEU A 9 8.96 5.35 2.04
N LEU A 10 10.16 5.04 2.52
CA LEU A 10 10.47 5.02 3.96
C LEU A 10 10.32 6.42 4.59
N GLN A 11 10.82 7.46 3.92
CA GLN A 11 10.66 8.84 4.38
C GLN A 11 9.19 9.27 4.42
N ALA A 12 8.41 8.90 3.40
CA ALA A 12 6.97 9.13 3.38
C ALA A 12 6.27 8.41 4.54
N ALA A 13 6.68 7.18 4.85
CA ALA A 13 6.09 6.40 5.92
C ALA A 13 6.25 7.07 7.29
N GLU A 14 7.46 7.55 7.58
CA GLU A 14 7.75 8.30 8.80
C GLU A 14 7.04 9.66 8.79
N ARG A 15 7.13 10.40 7.69
CA ARG A 15 6.58 11.77 7.58
C ARG A 15 5.07 11.83 7.71
N TRP A 16 4.34 10.91 7.06
CA TRP A 16 2.88 11.00 6.96
C TRP A 16 2.15 10.16 8.00
N TRP A 17 2.79 9.10 8.53
CA TRP A 17 2.12 8.17 9.44
C TRP A 17 2.91 7.91 10.72
N GLY A 18 4.07 8.55 10.92
CA GLY A 18 4.93 8.28 12.08
C GLY A 18 5.37 6.82 12.17
N TRP A 19 5.35 6.10 11.04
CA TRP A 19 5.56 4.67 11.00
C TRP A 19 7.01 4.34 10.66
N THR A 20 7.63 3.49 11.48
CA THR A 20 9.00 3.03 11.26
C THR A 20 9.00 1.50 11.14
N PRO A 21 9.54 0.92 10.06
CA PRO A 21 9.62 -0.53 9.92
C PRO A 21 10.64 -1.13 10.89
N HIS A 22 10.38 -2.33 11.38
CA HIS A 22 11.42 -3.13 12.02
C HIS A 22 12.45 -3.63 10.98
N PRO A 23 13.63 -4.16 11.37
CA PRO A 23 14.73 -4.46 10.46
C PRO A 23 14.33 -5.26 9.20
N ALA A 24 13.65 -6.40 9.36
CA ALA A 24 13.23 -7.20 8.21
C ALA A 24 12.15 -6.55 7.30
N GLN A 25 11.28 -5.67 7.83
CA GLN A 25 10.37 -4.86 6.99
C GLN A 25 11.14 -3.79 6.22
N ARG A 26 12.19 -3.24 6.83
CA ARG A 26 13.06 -2.26 6.18
C ARG A 26 13.83 -2.88 5.04
N GLU A 27 14.38 -4.08 5.25
CA GLU A 27 15.00 -4.89 4.19
C GLU A 27 14.01 -5.17 3.05
N TRP A 28 12.78 -5.57 3.39
CA TRP A 28 11.70 -5.71 2.41
C TRP A 28 11.50 -4.41 1.62
N MET A 29 11.28 -3.27 2.26
CA MET A 29 10.93 -2.03 1.55
C MET A 29 12.10 -1.47 0.71
N LEU A 30 13.35 -1.73 1.12
CA LEU A 30 14.54 -1.35 0.34
C LEU A 30 14.80 -2.24 -0.87
N ASP A 31 14.27 -3.45 -0.88
CA ASP A 31 14.46 -4.35 -2.01
C ASP A 31 13.68 -3.85 -3.24
N THR A 32 14.42 -3.51 -4.31
CA THR A 32 13.92 -3.01 -5.59
C THR A 32 13.76 -4.09 -6.66
N HIS A 33 13.92 -5.38 -6.32
CA HIS A 33 13.69 -6.45 -7.27
C HIS A 33 12.20 -6.44 -7.72
N PRO A 34 11.92 -6.70 -9.01
CA PRO A 34 10.56 -6.61 -9.55
C PRO A 34 9.61 -7.68 -9.01
N VAL A 35 10.16 -8.78 -8.47
CA VAL A 35 9.41 -9.87 -7.85
C VAL A 35 10.04 -10.18 -6.51
N LYS A 36 9.24 -10.10 -5.45
CA LYS A 36 9.66 -10.32 -4.07
C LYS A 36 8.75 -11.35 -3.42
N VAL A 37 9.33 -12.28 -2.66
CA VAL A 37 8.60 -13.33 -1.95
C VAL A 37 8.99 -13.30 -0.48
N ALA A 38 8.00 -13.09 0.38
CA ALA A 38 8.18 -13.02 1.82
C ALA A 38 7.60 -14.28 2.50
N ALA A 39 8.48 -15.12 3.06
CA ALA A 39 8.12 -16.25 3.91
C ALA A 39 8.16 -15.84 5.39
N CYS A 40 7.09 -15.20 5.88
CA CYS A 40 7.08 -14.60 7.21
C CYS A 40 5.98 -15.16 8.12
N GLY A 41 6.30 -15.32 9.41
CA GLY A 41 5.38 -15.83 10.42
C GLY A 41 4.18 -14.91 10.74
N ARG A 42 3.30 -15.40 11.62
CA ARG A 42 2.22 -14.57 12.21
C ARG A 42 2.83 -13.42 13.01
N ARG A 43 2.15 -12.26 13.03
CA ARG A 43 2.59 -11.03 13.74
C ARG A 43 3.87 -10.37 13.22
N TRP A 44 4.37 -10.77 12.04
CA TRP A 44 5.47 -10.07 11.36
C TRP A 44 5.10 -8.65 10.88
N GLY A 45 3.81 -8.31 10.77
CA GLY A 45 3.38 -6.99 10.28
C GLY A 45 3.35 -6.86 8.75
N LYS A 46 3.05 -7.97 8.04
CA LYS A 46 2.96 -8.02 6.57
C LYS A 46 1.92 -7.02 6.04
N THR A 47 0.73 -7.04 6.63
CA THR A 47 -0.37 -6.15 6.22
C THR A 47 0.01 -4.68 6.39
N GLU A 48 0.62 -4.33 7.52
CA GLU A 48 0.97 -2.94 7.83
C GLU A 48 2.05 -2.40 6.89
N SER A 49 3.16 -3.13 6.76
CA SER A 49 4.26 -2.74 5.87
C SER A 49 3.83 -2.62 4.41
N LEU A 50 3.01 -3.56 3.90
CA LEU A 50 2.48 -3.48 2.54
C LEU A 50 1.45 -2.36 2.37
N ALA A 51 0.62 -2.06 3.36
CA ALA A 51 -0.33 -0.95 3.28
C ALA A 51 0.39 0.41 3.21
N VAL A 52 1.45 0.58 4.01
CA VAL A 52 2.33 1.75 3.99
C VAL A 52 3.02 1.89 2.63
N GLU A 53 3.64 0.82 2.13
CA GLU A 53 4.30 0.80 0.81
C GLU A 53 3.30 1.14 -0.32
N THR A 54 2.11 0.53 -0.30
CA THR A 54 1.05 0.73 -1.29
C THR A 54 0.56 2.18 -1.28
N ALA A 55 0.30 2.75 -0.10
CA ALA A 55 -0.14 4.13 0.05
C ALA A 55 0.94 5.13 -0.40
N ALA A 56 2.18 4.94 0.05
CA ALA A 56 3.30 5.81 -0.30
C ALA A 56 3.57 5.80 -1.81
N LEU A 57 3.54 4.62 -2.44
CA LEU A 57 3.67 4.49 -3.89
C LEU A 57 2.57 5.27 -4.64
N ALA A 58 1.31 5.12 -4.22
CA ALA A 58 0.19 5.80 -4.87
C ALA A 58 0.28 7.33 -4.79
N ILE A 59 0.80 7.86 -3.69
CA ILE A 59 0.98 9.30 -3.47
C ILE A 59 2.21 9.84 -4.23
N LEU A 60 3.36 9.18 -4.09
CA LEU A 60 4.64 9.68 -4.61
C LEU A 60 4.82 9.48 -6.12
N TYR A 61 4.13 8.50 -6.69
CA TYR A 61 4.28 8.13 -8.10
C TYR A 61 2.91 8.11 -8.79
N PRO A 62 2.42 9.27 -9.26
CA PRO A 62 1.14 9.35 -9.95
C PRO A 62 1.06 8.40 -11.15
N GLY A 63 -0.09 7.75 -11.32
CA GLY A 63 -0.36 6.85 -12.44
C GLY A 63 -0.05 5.37 -12.15
N VAL A 64 0.41 5.03 -10.94
CA VAL A 64 0.60 3.62 -10.55
C VAL A 64 -0.75 2.92 -10.38
N ARG A 65 -0.82 1.67 -10.85
CA ARG A 65 -1.98 0.80 -10.66
C ARG A 65 -1.57 -0.39 -9.82
N GLN A 66 -2.27 -0.59 -8.71
CA GLN A 66 -1.95 -1.60 -7.71
C GLN A 66 -3.17 -2.51 -7.51
N VAL A 67 -2.94 -3.82 -7.52
CA VAL A 67 -3.99 -4.81 -7.28
C VAL A 67 -3.61 -5.64 -6.06
N ILE A 68 -4.47 -5.60 -5.05
CA ILE A 68 -4.37 -6.42 -3.85
C ILE A 68 -5.18 -7.68 -4.12
N VAL A 69 -4.50 -8.83 -4.10
CA VAL A 69 -5.11 -10.13 -4.39
C VAL A 69 -4.93 -11.06 -3.19
N ALA A 70 -5.99 -11.76 -2.83
CA ALA A 70 -5.99 -12.82 -1.82
C ALA A 70 -6.94 -13.96 -2.25
N PRO A 71 -6.91 -15.13 -1.59
CA PRO A 71 -7.85 -16.22 -1.90
C PRO A 71 -9.31 -15.77 -1.90
N THR A 72 -9.73 -15.00 -0.89
CA THR A 72 -11.06 -14.38 -0.83
C THR A 72 -11.00 -12.86 -0.92
N LEU A 73 -12.10 -12.24 -1.35
CA LEU A 73 -12.22 -10.78 -1.38
C LEU A 73 -12.10 -10.18 0.02
N ASP A 74 -12.69 -10.81 1.03
CA ASP A 74 -12.64 -10.31 2.40
C ASP A 74 -11.21 -10.32 2.96
N GLN A 75 -10.38 -11.30 2.56
CA GLN A 75 -8.96 -11.28 2.90
C GLN A 75 -8.20 -10.13 2.20
N ALA A 76 -8.51 -9.87 0.92
CA ALA A 76 -7.91 -8.76 0.19
C ALA A 76 -8.33 -7.40 0.77
N ARG A 77 -9.57 -7.29 1.28
CA ARG A 77 -10.10 -6.09 1.92
C ARG A 77 -9.30 -5.65 3.14
N ILE A 78 -8.71 -6.58 3.91
CA ILE A 78 -7.92 -6.25 5.10
C ILE A 78 -6.78 -5.27 4.77
N LEU A 79 -5.99 -5.55 3.72
CA LEU A 79 -4.88 -4.67 3.32
C LEU A 79 -5.41 -3.41 2.61
N PHE A 80 -6.47 -3.56 1.81
CA PHE A 80 -7.09 -2.45 1.10
C PHE A 80 -7.65 -1.38 2.06
N GLU A 81 -8.38 -1.80 3.08
CA GLU A 81 -8.96 -0.92 4.10
C GLU A 81 -7.86 -0.24 4.91
N ARG A 82 -6.83 -0.99 5.31
CA ARG A 82 -5.67 -0.38 5.98
C ARG A 82 -4.97 0.66 5.11
N THR A 83 -4.84 0.41 3.82
CA THR A 83 -4.32 1.38 2.85
C THR A 83 -5.22 2.61 2.74
N HIS A 84 -6.55 2.41 2.72
CA HIS A 84 -7.53 3.50 2.70
C HIS A 84 -7.40 4.40 3.94
N GLU A 85 -7.28 3.82 5.13
CA GLU A 85 -7.08 4.58 6.38
C GLU A 85 -5.83 5.45 6.33
N LEU A 86 -4.71 4.92 5.83
CA LEU A 86 -3.46 5.67 5.67
C LEU A 86 -3.63 6.82 4.66
N LEU A 87 -4.30 6.58 3.55
CA LEU A 87 -4.58 7.61 2.55
C LEU A 87 -5.51 8.71 3.10
N LEU A 88 -6.54 8.35 3.88
CA LEU A 88 -7.41 9.32 4.54
C LEU A 88 -6.64 10.17 5.57
N ALA A 89 -5.77 9.55 6.36
CA ALA A 89 -4.92 10.27 7.31
C ALA A 89 -4.00 11.27 6.60
N TRP A 90 -3.36 10.83 5.50
CA TRP A 90 -2.54 11.72 4.66
C TRP A 90 -3.35 12.86 4.06
N ALA A 91 -4.54 12.58 3.52
CA ALA A 91 -5.42 13.58 2.93
C ALA A 91 -5.84 14.63 3.95
N GLY A 92 -6.22 14.20 5.16
CA GLY A 92 -6.56 15.10 6.26
C GLY A 92 -5.40 16.00 6.70
N ALA A 93 -4.17 15.49 6.67
CA ALA A 93 -2.98 16.26 7.07
C ALA A 93 -2.44 17.21 5.97
N THR A 94 -2.72 16.92 4.69
CA THR A 94 -2.10 17.64 3.56
C THR A 94 -3.07 18.41 2.69
N GLY A 95 -4.39 18.23 2.87
CA GLY A 95 -5.40 18.72 1.93
C GLY A 95 -5.47 17.91 0.64
N GLY A 96 -4.81 16.75 0.58
CA GLY A 96 -4.89 15.81 -0.55
C GLY A 96 -6.30 15.25 -0.74
N GLN A 97 -6.56 14.69 -1.92
CA GLN A 97 -7.86 14.10 -2.24
C GLN A 97 -7.74 12.59 -2.45
N VAL A 98 -8.65 11.85 -1.82
CA VAL A 98 -8.79 10.40 -1.95
C VAL A 98 -10.22 10.11 -2.39
N GLN A 99 -10.38 9.40 -3.48
CA GLN A 99 -11.69 8.94 -3.94
C GLN A 99 -11.85 7.47 -3.60
N TYR A 100 -12.93 7.14 -2.90
CA TYR A 100 -13.31 5.77 -2.62
C TYR A 100 -14.55 5.37 -3.43
N ARG A 101 -14.48 4.22 -4.10
CA ARG A 101 -15.63 3.65 -4.82
C ARG A 101 -15.99 2.29 -4.23
N ALA A 102 -17.08 2.26 -3.47
CA ALA A 102 -17.68 1.04 -2.96
C ALA A 102 -18.33 0.25 -4.10
N THR A 103 -17.67 -0.83 -4.51
CA THR A 103 -18.20 -1.83 -5.47
C THR A 103 -17.82 -3.22 -4.96
N PRO A 104 -18.27 -4.33 -5.58
CA PRO A 104 -17.77 -5.67 -5.25
C PRO A 104 -16.24 -5.76 -5.31
N TYR A 105 -15.61 -4.86 -6.07
CA TYR A 105 -14.20 -4.78 -6.32
C TYR A 105 -13.71 -3.36 -5.97
N PRO A 106 -13.57 -3.04 -4.68
CA PRO A 106 -13.45 -1.67 -4.22
C PRO A 106 -12.21 -1.00 -4.81
N ARG A 107 -12.30 0.31 -5.00
CA ARG A 107 -11.24 1.11 -5.63
C ARG A 107 -10.94 2.35 -4.79
N LEU A 108 -9.66 2.66 -4.69
CA LEU A 108 -9.15 3.93 -4.20
C LEU A 108 -8.47 4.64 -5.36
N ARG A 109 -8.64 5.95 -5.43
CA ARG A 109 -7.85 6.82 -6.32
C ARG A 109 -7.25 7.97 -5.56
N VAL A 110 -5.99 8.24 -5.86
CA VAL A 110 -5.20 9.37 -5.36
C VAL A 110 -4.38 9.88 -6.54
N TYR A 111 -4.54 11.15 -6.90
CA TYR A 111 -4.06 11.66 -8.19
C TYR A 111 -4.54 10.75 -9.34
N ASP A 112 -3.62 10.34 -10.23
CA ASP A 112 -3.88 9.40 -11.33
C ASP A 112 -3.66 7.92 -10.95
N SER A 113 -3.34 7.64 -9.67
CA SER A 113 -3.07 6.29 -9.18
C SER A 113 -4.36 5.56 -8.80
N GLU A 114 -4.39 4.24 -8.98
CA GLU A 114 -5.54 3.38 -8.62
C GLU A 114 -5.08 2.18 -7.80
N ILE A 115 -5.77 1.92 -6.68
CA ILE A 115 -5.58 0.71 -5.86
C ILE A 115 -6.89 -0.06 -5.85
N THR A 116 -6.85 -1.38 -6.02
CA THR A 116 -8.07 -2.19 -6.04
C THR A 116 -7.90 -3.56 -5.40
N ALA A 117 -8.96 -4.10 -4.77
CA ALA A 117 -8.95 -5.43 -4.16
C ALA A 117 -9.68 -6.47 -5.03
N ARG A 118 -9.12 -7.67 -5.17
CA ARG A 118 -9.68 -8.80 -5.94
C ARG A 118 -9.52 -10.12 -5.17
N SER A 119 -10.43 -11.07 -5.40
CA SER A 119 -10.19 -12.48 -5.10
C SER A 119 -9.37 -13.12 -6.23
N ALA A 120 -8.53 -14.10 -5.87
CA ALA A 120 -7.88 -14.99 -6.84
C ALA A 120 -8.82 -16.08 -7.37
N TYR A 121 -9.87 -16.39 -6.60
CA TYR A 121 -10.91 -17.33 -7.01
C TYR A 121 -11.89 -16.65 -7.98
N ARG A 122 -12.32 -17.39 -9.01
CA ARG A 122 -13.30 -16.96 -10.02
C ARG A 122 -14.71 -16.88 -9.46
#